data_AF-A0A2W6N954-F1
#
_entry.id   AF-A0A2W6N954-F1
#
_cell.length_a   1.000
_cell.length_b   1.000
_cell.length_c   1.000
_cell.angle_alpha   90.00
_cell.angle_beta   90.00
_cell.angle_gamma   90.00
#
_symmetry.space_group_name_H-M   'P 1'
#
loop_
_entity.id
_entity.type
_entity.pdbx_description
1 polymer ?
#
loop_
_entity_poly.entity_id
_entity_poly.type
_entity_poly.pdbx_seq_one_letter_code
_entity_poly.pdbx_strand_id
1 'polypeptide(L)'
;MSPNLTLNVVLDIAQQYKNKYELSGDISGDLEGAIRFYSKFDKVNGAVWLVVVNIESNDFFAENEYTIVISDREASVKYIIDPNGHVHSPESKRK
;
A
#
# COMPACT_ATOMS: atom_id res chain seq x y z
N MET A 1 -9.37 -0.18 18.43
CA MET A 1 -8.20 0.73 18.41
C MET A 1 -8.50 1.76 17.34
N SER A 2 -8.43 3.05 17.67
CA SER A 2 -8.72 4.11 16.70
C SER A 2 -7.48 4.38 15.84
N PRO A 3 -7.62 4.56 14.53
CA PRO A 3 -6.49 4.92 13.68
C PRO A 3 -5.94 6.32 14.00
N ASN A 4 -4.63 6.50 13.83
CA ASN A 4 -3.97 7.80 13.96
C ASN A 4 -4.08 8.63 12.67
N LEU A 5 -4.12 7.96 11.52
CA LEU A 5 -4.25 8.61 10.22
C LEU A 5 -5.71 8.66 9.77
N THR A 6 -6.04 9.68 8.97
CA THR A 6 -7.31 9.75 8.26
C THR A 6 -7.16 9.13 6.87
N LEU A 7 -8.27 8.71 6.25
CA LEU A 7 -8.27 8.14 4.90
C LEU A 7 -7.60 9.05 3.87
N ASN A 8 -7.83 10.37 3.95
CA ASN A 8 -7.22 11.33 3.03
C ASN A 8 -5.68 11.38 3.17
N VAL A 9 -5.16 11.28 4.40
CA VAL A 9 -3.71 11.23 4.64
C VAL A 9 -3.11 9.93 4.11
N VAL A 10 -3.80 8.81 4.31
CA VAL A 10 -3.37 7.51 3.79
C VAL A 10 -3.32 7.51 2.25
N LEU A 11 -4.34 8.08 1.61
CA LEU A 11 -4.41 8.22 0.16
C LEU A 11 -3.27 9.11 -0.36
N ASP A 12 -3.01 10.24 0.28
CA ASP A 12 -1.93 11.16 -0.07
C ASP A 12 -0.56 10.47 0.05
N ILE A 13 -0.30 9.74 1.14
CA ILE A 13 0.94 8.96 1.31
C ILE A 13 1.09 7.93 0.17
N ALA A 14 0.02 7.21 -0.17
CA ALA A 14 0.04 6.21 -1.23
C ALA A 14 0.34 6.84 -2.60
N GLN A 15 -0.33 7.95 -2.93
CA GLN A 15 -0.12 8.68 -4.17
C GLN A 15 1.30 9.24 -4.27
N GLN A 16 1.82 9.86 -3.19
CA GLN A 16 3.19 10.34 -3.15
C GLN A 16 4.21 9.22 -3.34
N TYR A 17 3.98 8.06 -2.71
CA TYR A 17 4.85 6.90 -2.90
C TYR A 17 4.83 6.40 -4.34
N LYS A 18 3.64 6.24 -4.93
CA LYS A 18 3.50 5.86 -6.34
C LYS A 18 4.24 6.82 -7.27
N ASN A 19 4.04 8.13 -7.10
CA ASN A 19 4.68 9.16 -7.91
C ASN A 19 6.20 9.13 -7.76
N LYS A 20 6.70 8.93 -6.53
CA LYS A 20 8.15 8.87 -6.25
C LYS A 20 8.86 7.70 -6.94
N TYR A 21 8.17 6.57 -7.09
CA TYR A 21 8.73 5.35 -7.67
C TYR A 21 8.15 5.01 -9.05
N GLU A 22 7.40 5.94 -9.65
CA GLU A 22 6.76 5.81 -10.97
C GLU A 22 5.93 4.51 -11.11
N LEU A 23 5.21 4.15 -10.04
CA LEU A 23 4.38 2.93 -10.03
C LEU A 23 3.10 3.13 -10.85
N SER A 24 2.82 2.16 -11.73
CA SER A 24 1.62 2.13 -12.59
C SER A 24 0.34 1.81 -11.82
N GLY A 25 -0.81 1.92 -12.51
CA GLY A 25 -2.13 1.61 -11.97
C GLY A 25 -2.82 2.78 -11.28
N ASP A 26 -3.97 2.52 -10.69
CA ASP A 26 -4.85 3.52 -10.07
C ASP A 26 -5.43 3.02 -8.75
N ILE A 27 -5.48 3.91 -7.75
CA ILE A 27 -6.20 3.64 -6.51
C ILE A 27 -7.68 3.97 -6.81
N SER A 28 -8.59 3.01 -6.58
CA SER A 28 -10.01 3.23 -6.85
C SER A 28 -10.53 4.45 -6.07
N GLY A 29 -11.42 5.22 -6.71
CA GLY A 29 -12.13 6.31 -6.04
C GLY A 29 -13.12 5.83 -4.97
N ASP A 30 -13.49 4.56 -5.00
CA ASP A 30 -14.20 3.90 -3.89
C ASP A 30 -13.21 3.57 -2.77
N LEU A 31 -13.01 4.55 -1.88
CA LEU A 31 -12.02 4.47 -0.80
C LEU A 31 -12.34 3.39 0.23
N GLU A 32 -13.61 3.03 0.43
CA GLU A 32 -14.00 1.96 1.37
C GLU A 32 -13.59 0.58 0.85
N GLY A 33 -13.64 0.38 -0.47
CA GLY A 33 -13.13 -0.82 -1.12
C GLY A 33 -11.60 -0.88 -1.19
N ALA A 34 -10.97 0.25 -1.49
CA ALA A 34 -9.54 0.35 -1.76
C ALA A 34 -8.65 0.46 -0.51
N ILE A 35 -9.15 1.02 0.58
CA ILE A 35 -8.36 1.33 1.78
C ILE A 35 -8.90 0.55 2.98
N ARG A 36 -8.08 -0.33 3.55
CA ARG A 36 -8.46 -1.15 4.71
C ARG A 36 -7.52 -0.96 5.88
N PHE A 37 -8.08 -0.78 7.07
CA PHE A 37 -7.33 -0.67 8.32
C PHE A 37 -7.22 -2.02 9.02
N TYR A 38 -6.02 -2.35 9.48
CA TYR A 38 -5.77 -3.52 10.34
C TYR A 38 -5.01 -3.11 11.59
N SER A 39 -5.50 -3.54 12.75
CA SER A 39 -4.86 -3.23 14.05
C SER A 39 -3.51 -3.95 14.25
N LYS A 40 -3.27 -5.03 13.49
CA LYS A 40 -2.02 -5.79 13.43
C LYS A 40 -1.85 -6.34 12.02
N PHE A 41 -0.63 -6.34 11.51
CA PHE A 41 -0.32 -6.87 10.19
C PHE A 41 1.13 -7.39 10.14
N ASP A 42 1.39 -8.37 9.27
CA ASP A 42 2.66 -9.09 9.23
C ASP A 42 3.86 -8.14 9.10
N LYS A 43 4.90 -8.38 9.90
CA LYS A 43 6.18 -7.64 9.91
C LYS A 43 6.09 -6.12 10.12
N VAL A 44 4.94 -5.59 10.54
CA VAL A 44 4.80 -4.18 10.94
C VAL A 44 4.47 -4.09 12.42
N ASN A 45 5.24 -3.29 13.17
CA ASN A 45 4.98 -3.06 14.58
C ASN A 45 3.84 -2.05 14.76
N GLY A 46 2.61 -2.56 14.83
CA GLY A 46 1.41 -1.77 15.10
C GLY A 46 0.35 -1.91 14.02
N ALA A 47 -0.56 -0.95 13.99
CA ALA A 47 -1.63 -0.89 13.02
C ALA A 47 -1.14 -0.40 11.65
N VAL A 48 -1.80 -0.86 10.59
CA VAL A 48 -1.48 -0.51 9.21
C VAL A 48 -2.73 -0.17 8.42
N TRP A 49 -2.49 0.51 7.31
CA TRP A 49 -3.42 0.71 6.24
C TRP A 49 -2.94 -0.05 5.01
N LEU A 50 -3.82 -0.85 4.42
CA LEU A 50 -3.62 -1.48 3.12
C LEU A 50 -4.32 -0.62 2.08
N VAL A 51 -3.59 -0.21 1.05
CA VAL A 51 -4.13 0.51 -0.09
C VAL A 51 -3.98 -0.35 -1.33
N VAL A 52 -5.10 -0.76 -1.90
CA VAL A 52 -5.16 -1.56 -3.12
C VAL A 52 -5.04 -0.64 -4.33
N VAL A 53 -4.14 -1.01 -5.24
CA VAL A 53 -3.92 -0.31 -6.51
C VAL A 53 -4.23 -1.28 -7.64
N ASN A 54 -5.19 -0.92 -8.48
CA ASN A 54 -5.55 -1.70 -9.66
C ASN A 54 -4.56 -1.41 -10.77
N ILE A 55 -4.13 -2.45 -11.48
CA ILE A 55 -3.27 -2.35 -12.65
C ILE A 55 -3.97 -2.97 -13.86
N GLU A 56 -3.50 -2.64 -15.06
CA GLU A 56 -4.03 -3.26 -16.27
C GLU A 56 -3.78 -4.77 -16.25
N SER A 57 -4.79 -5.52 -16.68
CA SER A 57 -4.71 -6.97 -16.76
C SER A 57 -3.61 -7.40 -17.73
N ASN A 58 -2.79 -8.36 -17.31
CA ASN A 58 -1.86 -9.03 -18.20
C ASN A 58 -1.70 -10.51 -17.82
N ASP A 59 -1.15 -11.31 -18.75
CA ASP A 59 -0.97 -12.75 -18.57
C ASP A 59 0.16 -13.13 -17.59
N PHE A 60 0.90 -12.16 -17.05
CA PHE A 60 2.05 -12.37 -16.17
C PHE A 60 1.73 -12.24 -14.68
N PHE A 61 0.65 -11.55 -14.33
CA PHE A 61 0.25 -11.31 -12.95
C PHE A 61 -0.84 -12.28 -12.52
N ALA A 62 -0.71 -12.80 -11.30
CA ALA A 62 -1.76 -13.64 -10.70
C ALA A 62 -3.03 -12.82 -10.40
N GLU A 63 -2.85 -11.56 -10.01
CA GLU A 63 -3.92 -10.60 -9.72
C GLU A 63 -3.75 -9.33 -10.56
N ASN A 64 -4.83 -8.58 -10.77
CA ASN A 64 -4.76 -7.27 -11.45
C ASN A 64 -4.61 -6.11 -10.45
N GLU A 65 -3.97 -6.38 -9.31
CA GLU A 65 -3.79 -5.42 -8.24
C GLU A 65 -2.49 -5.66 -7.48
N TYR A 66 -1.97 -4.59 -6.87
CA TYR A 66 -0.92 -4.69 -5.85
C TYR A 66 -1.32 -3.88 -4.62
N THR A 67 -0.73 -4.21 -3.46
CA THR A 67 -1.07 -3.56 -2.19
C THR A 67 0.09 -2.73 -1.67
N ILE A 68 -0.18 -1.48 -1.31
CA ILE A 68 0.76 -0.62 -0.57
C ILE A 68 0.44 -0.74 0.92
N VAL A 69 1.44 -1.08 1.74
CA VAL A 69 1.30 -1.21 3.19
C VAL A 69 1.86 0.02 3.88
N ILE A 70 1.01 0.78 4.55
CA ILE A 70 1.34 2.03 5.25
C ILE A 70 1.25 1.81 6.76
N SER A 71 2.28 2.21 7.50
CA SER A 71 2.24 2.23 8.96
C SER A 71 1.36 3.37 9.46
N ASP A 72 0.31 3.05 10.22
CA ASP A 72 -0.55 4.07 10.84
C ASP A 72 0.22 4.90 11.89
N ARG A 73 1.20 4.29 12.56
CA ARG A 73 2.01 4.95 13.59
C ARG A 73 3.06 5.89 12.99
N GLU A 74 3.68 5.49 11.88
CA GLU A 74 4.83 6.22 11.31
C GLU A 74 4.48 7.09 10.11
N ALA A 75 3.22 7.02 9.61
CA ALA A 75 2.78 7.74 8.42
C ALA A 75 3.68 7.51 7.20
N SER A 76 4.13 6.25 7.01
CA SER A 76 5.10 5.88 5.98
C SER A 76 4.82 4.51 5.37
N VAL A 77 5.16 4.33 4.09
CA VAL A 77 5.08 3.04 3.40
C VAL A 77 6.17 2.11 3.92
N LYS A 78 5.78 0.91 4.37
CA LYS A 78 6.69 -0.12 4.85
C LYS A 78 7.16 -1.07 3.76
N TYR A 79 6.24 -1.47 2.90
CA TYR A 79 6.50 -2.32 1.75
C TYR A 79 5.29 -2.32 0.81
N ILE A 80 5.48 -2.87 -0.38
CA ILE A 80 4.41 -3.25 -1.30
C ILE A 80 4.34 -4.76 -1.41
N ILE A 81 3.14 -5.28 -1.63
CA ILE A 81 2.89 -6.67 -2.01
C ILE A 81 2.53 -6.63 -3.49
N ASP A 82 3.37 -7.22 -4.34
CA ASP A 82 3.14 -7.24 -5.78
C ASP A 82 1.96 -8.18 -6.14
N PRO A 83 1.49 -8.15 -7.40
CA PRO A 83 0.35 -8.97 -7.81
C PRO A 83 0.57 -10.49 -7.72
N ASN A 84 1.81 -10.92 -7.51
CA ASN A 84 2.18 -12.32 -7.34
C ASN A 84 2.40 -12.68 -5.85
N GLY A 85 2.14 -11.74 -4.94
CA GLY A 85 2.29 -11.92 -3.49
C GLY A 85 3.71 -11.70 -2.96
N HIS A 86 4.65 -11.22 -3.76
CA HIS A 86 6.00 -10.92 -3.28
C HIS A 86 6.08 -9.57 -2.58
N VAL A 87 6.84 -9.52 -1.50
CA VAL A 87 7.01 -8.31 -0.69
C VAL A 87 8.25 -7.54 -1.13
N HIS A 88 8.09 -6.25 -1.43
CA HIS A 88 9.18 -5.36 -1.81
C HIS A 88 9.24 -4.15 -0.86
N SER A 89 10.36 -3.97 -0.17
CA SER A 89 10.57 -2.83 0.73
C SER A 89 11.36 -1.70 0.05
N PRO A 90 10.96 -0.44 0.22
CA PRO A 90 11.69 0.71 -0.34
C PRO A 90 13.12 0.84 0.20
N GLU A 91 13.44 0.26 1.37
CA GLU A 91 14.75 0.39 2.02
C GLU A 91 15.78 -0.69 1.64
N SER A 92 15.48 -1.60 0.72
CA SER A 92 16.43 -2.66 0.32
C SER A 92 17.62 -2.17 -0.54
N LYS A 93 17.77 -0.87 -0.78
CA LYS A 93 18.96 -0.27 -1.41
C LYS A 93 19.75 0.62 -0.44
N ARG A 94 20.29 0.03 0.62
CA ARG A 94 21.51 0.52 1.26
C ARG A 94 22.45 -0.66 1.51
N LYS A 95 23.33 -0.91 0.55
CA LYS A 95 24.63 -1.56 0.76
C LYS A 95 25.70 -0.57 0.33
#